data_AF-A0A539CUJ1-F1
#
_entry.id   AF-A0A539CUJ1-F1
#
_cell.length_a   1.000
_cell.length_b   1.000
_cell.length_c   1.000
_cell.angle_alpha   90.00
_cell.angle_beta   90.00
_cell.angle_gamma   90.00
#
_symmetry.space_group_name_H-M   'P 1'
#
loop_
_entity.id
_entity.type
_entity.pdbx_description
1 polymer ?
#
loop_
_entity_poly.entity_id
_entity_poly.type
_entity_poly.pdbx_seq_one_letter_code
_entity_poly.pdbx_strand_id
1 'polypeptide(L)'
;MKLYIVAVSGLTDIEEREFIEFARANGMNWWHWIENIWLLIDPDERFDAARIRDKLHAMKSSKRCIEILTMKHGLDSDHKKKTSSIGLRRIGPNRQRLPYSN
;
A
#
# COMPACT_ATOMS: atom_id res chain seq x y z
N MET A 1 1.98 6.26 -2.53
CA MET A 1 3.24 5.52 -2.74
C MET A 1 3.19 4.12 -2.12
N LYS A 2 3.40 3.09 -2.96
CA LYS A 2 3.51 1.69 -2.55
C LYS A 2 4.94 1.17 -2.78
N LEU A 3 5.40 0.25 -1.94
CA LEU A 3 6.70 -0.39 -2.07
C LEU A 3 6.54 -1.90 -2.18
N TYR A 4 7.28 -2.51 -3.09
CA TYR A 4 7.23 -3.94 -3.36
C TYR A 4 8.62 -4.51 -3.23
N ILE A 5 8.72 -5.65 -2.54
CA ILE A 5 9.90 -6.48 -2.59
C ILE A 5 9.56 -7.66 -3.48
N VAL A 6 10.24 -7.75 -4.61
CA VAL A 6 10.04 -8.78 -5.62
C VAL A 6 11.24 -9.71 -5.58
N ALA A 7 11.01 -10.96 -5.20
CA ALA A 7 12.03 -12.00 -5.24
C ALA A 7 11.73 -12.95 -6.41
N VAL A 8 12.58 -12.90 -7.44
CA VAL A 8 12.40 -13.64 -8.69
C VAL A 8 13.71 -14.29 -9.11
N SER A 9 13.72 -15.62 -9.15
CA SER A 9 14.91 -16.40 -9.51
C SER A 9 14.97 -16.73 -10.99
N GLY A 10 16.16 -16.63 -11.57
CA GLY A 10 16.49 -17.16 -12.89
C GLY A 10 16.14 -16.25 -14.07
N LEU A 11 15.93 -14.95 -13.84
CA LEU A 11 15.90 -13.96 -14.91
C LEU A 11 17.21 -14.04 -15.71
N THR A 12 17.09 -14.09 -17.03
CA THR A 12 18.22 -13.86 -17.94
C THR A 12 18.50 -12.37 -18.01
N ASP A 13 19.71 -11.98 -18.44
CA ASP A 13 20.08 -10.58 -18.63
C ASP A 13 19.11 -9.81 -19.55
N ILE A 14 18.48 -10.50 -20.51
CA ILE A 14 17.50 -9.93 -21.42
C ILE A 14 16.18 -9.66 -20.67
N GLU A 15 15.66 -10.65 -19.95
CA GLU A 15 14.44 -10.51 -19.15
C GLU A 15 14.61 -9.46 -18.03
N GLU A 16 15.80 -9.37 -17.43
CA GLU A 16 16.13 -8.36 -16.44
C GLU A 16 16.04 -6.94 -17.03
N ARG A 17 16.60 -6.74 -18.23
CA ARG A 17 16.46 -5.48 -18.95
C ARG A 17 15.01 -5.17 -19.31
N GLU A 18 14.23 -6.16 -19.75
CA GLU A 18 12.81 -5.98 -20.03
C GLU A 18 12.02 -5.56 -18.78
N PHE A 19 12.37 -6.10 -17.61
CA PHE A 19 11.76 -5.73 -16.34
C PHE A 19 12.14 -4.31 -15.90
N ILE A 20 13.40 -3.92 -16.09
CA ILE A 20 13.86 -2.54 -15.87
C ILE A 20 13.11 -1.57 -16.78
N GLU A 21 13.00 -1.87 -18.08
CA GLU A 21 12.28 -1.00 -19.02
C GLU A 21 10.78 -0.95 -18.71
N PHE A 22 10.18 -2.05 -18.25
CA PHE A 22 8.82 -2.05 -17.72
C PHE A 22 8.69 -1.08 -16.53
N ALA A 23 9.58 -1.14 -15.54
CA ALA A 23 9.54 -0.25 -14.39
C ALA A 23 9.70 1.22 -14.81
N ARG A 24 10.68 1.51 -15.66
CA ARG A 24 10.94 2.85 -16.20
C ARG A 24 9.76 3.42 -16.98
N ALA A 25 9.21 2.65 -17.92
CA ALA A 25 8.09 3.08 -18.76
C ALA A 25 6.82 3.39 -17.96
N ASN A 26 6.68 2.77 -16.78
CA ASN A 26 5.55 2.97 -15.89
C ASN A 26 5.82 3.95 -14.75
N GLY A 27 6.96 4.66 -14.77
CA GLY A 27 7.31 5.66 -13.77
C GLY A 27 7.62 5.09 -12.38
N MET A 28 7.94 3.80 -12.30
CA MET A 28 8.42 3.19 -11.06
C MET A 28 9.89 3.50 -10.86
N ASN A 29 10.28 3.76 -9.61
CA ASN A 29 11.68 3.70 -9.22
C ASN A 29 12.02 2.27 -8.80
N TRP A 30 13.24 1.83 -9.06
CA TRP A 30 13.70 0.50 -8.68
C TRP A 30 15.11 0.52 -8.11
N TRP A 31 15.40 -0.48 -7.28
CA TRP A 31 16.72 -0.74 -6.72
C TRP A 31 16.99 -2.24 -6.77
N HIS A 32 18.12 -2.63 -7.38
CA HIS A 32 18.59 -4.02 -7.52
C HIS A 32 20.08 -4.12 -7.16
N TRP A 33 20.41 -4.32 -5.87
CA TRP A 33 21.78 -4.58 -5.41
C TRP A 33 21.98 -6.01 -4.89
N ILE A 34 20.89 -6.75 -4.69
CA ILE A 34 20.90 -8.14 -4.30
C ILE A 34 20.35 -8.92 -5.48
N GLU A 35 21.11 -9.88 -5.99
CA GLU A 35 20.67 -10.71 -7.10
C GLU A 35 19.30 -11.34 -6.82
N ASN A 36 18.43 -11.35 -7.83
CA ASN A 36 17.09 -11.91 -7.76
C ASN A 36 16.12 -11.15 -6.82
N ILE A 37 16.54 -10.06 -6.17
CA ILE A 37 15.70 -9.29 -5.25
C ILE A 37 15.63 -7.82 -5.68
N TRP A 38 14.42 -7.38 -5.97
CA TRP A 38 14.13 -6.03 -6.43
C TRP A 38 13.30 -5.29 -5.38
N LEU A 39 13.67 -4.04 -5.14
CA LEU A 39 12.80 -3.09 -4.48
C LEU A 39 12.17 -2.21 -5.57
N LEU A 40 10.85 -2.25 -5.69
CA LEU A 40 10.09 -1.36 -6.57
C LEU A 40 9.32 -0.34 -5.76
N ILE A 41 9.31 0.89 -6.23
CA ILE A 41 8.59 2.01 -5.64
C ILE A 41 7.62 2.53 -6.71
N ASP A 42 6.34 2.41 -6.42
CA ASP A 42 5.26 2.98 -7.21
C ASP A 42 4.77 4.26 -6.52
N PRO A 43 5.26 5.45 -6.94
CA PRO A 43 4.88 6.71 -6.32
C PRO A 43 3.39 7.00 -6.48
N ASP A 44 2.82 6.63 -7.63
CA ASP A 44 1.46 6.96 -8.05
C ASP A 44 0.42 5.89 -7.70
N GLU A 45 0.84 4.79 -7.07
CA GLU A 45 -0.02 3.68 -6.63
C GLU A 45 -0.84 2.99 -7.73
N ARG A 46 -0.37 3.09 -8.99
CA ARG A 46 -1.03 2.56 -10.19
C ARG A 46 -0.97 1.02 -10.29
N PHE A 47 -0.12 0.38 -9.51
CA PHE A 47 0.11 -1.06 -9.55
C PHE A 47 -0.30 -1.74 -8.25
N ASP A 48 -0.55 -3.03 -8.36
CA ASP A 48 -0.68 -3.96 -7.24
C ASP A 48 0.31 -5.11 -7.47
N ALA A 49 0.48 -5.95 -6.45
CA ALA A 49 1.38 -7.10 -6.55
C ALA A 49 0.94 -8.03 -7.69
N ALA A 50 -0.35 -8.32 -7.83
CA ALA A 50 -0.84 -9.20 -8.89
C ALA A 50 -0.37 -8.78 -10.29
N ARG A 51 -0.41 -7.48 -10.60
CA ARG A 51 0.01 -6.97 -11.91
C ARG A 51 1.52 -7.08 -12.15
N ILE A 52 2.35 -6.94 -11.11
CA ILE A 52 3.80 -7.14 -11.19
C ILE A 52 4.08 -8.63 -11.42
N ARG A 53 3.41 -9.50 -10.68
CA ARG A 53 3.51 -10.96 -10.81
C ARG A 53 3.15 -11.45 -12.20
N ASP A 54 2.03 -10.97 -12.71
CA ASP A 54 1.51 -11.39 -14.01
C ASP A 54 2.45 -10.93 -15.12
N LYS A 55 3.10 -9.76 -14.97
CA LYS A 55 4.15 -9.30 -15.89
C LYS A 55 5.39 -10.19 -15.85
N LEU A 56 5.84 -10.60 -14.67
CA LEU A 56 6.98 -11.53 -14.52
C LEU A 56 6.66 -12.94 -15.04
N HIS A 57 5.44 -13.43 -14.84
CA HIS A 57 4.99 -14.69 -15.42
C HIS A 57 4.86 -14.63 -16.94
N ALA A 58 4.46 -13.48 -17.50
CA ALA A 58 4.41 -13.29 -18.95
C ALA A 58 5.80 -13.35 -19.61
N MET A 59 6.87 -13.03 -18.87
CA MET A 59 8.24 -13.15 -19.37
C MET A 59 8.73 -14.60 -19.45
N LYS A 60 8.19 -15.55 -18.65
CA LYS A 60 8.58 -16.97 -18.71
C LYS A 60 7.60 -17.97 -18.11
N SER A 61 7.49 -19.15 -18.74
CA SER A 61 6.58 -20.25 -18.38
C SER A 61 6.99 -21.12 -17.17
N SER A 62 8.20 -20.99 -16.60
CA SER A 62 8.68 -21.89 -15.52
C SER A 62 9.55 -21.23 -14.46
N LYS A 63 8.96 -20.36 -13.61
CA LYS A 63 9.69 -19.80 -12.45
C LYS A 63 8.82 -19.74 -11.20
N ARG A 64 9.50 -19.91 -10.05
CA ARG A 64 8.98 -19.63 -8.71
C ARG A 64 9.16 -18.14 -8.45
N CYS A 65 8.06 -17.39 -8.43
CA CYS A 65 8.05 -15.97 -8.09
C CYS A 65 7.45 -15.80 -6.70
N ILE A 66 8.14 -15.09 -5.81
CA ILE A 66 7.59 -14.67 -4.52
C ILE A 66 7.53 -13.15 -4.55
N GLU A 67 6.31 -12.63 -4.52
CA GLU A 67 6.10 -11.19 -4.40
C GLU A 67 5.57 -10.87 -3.02
N ILE A 68 6.28 -10.00 -2.32
CA ILE A 68 5.90 -9.54 -0.99
C ILE A 68 5.49 -8.07 -1.14
N LEU A 69 4.18 -7.83 -1.07
CA LEU A 69 3.64 -6.50 -0.91
C LEU A 69 4.02 -5.98 0.47
N THR A 70 4.80 -4.91 0.54
CA THR A 70 5.03 -4.21 1.80
C THR A 70 4.15 -2.97 1.83
N MET A 71 3.20 -2.90 2.76
CA MET A 71 2.45 -1.67 2.98
C MET A 71 3.29 -0.70 3.82
N LYS A 72 3.07 0.60 3.62
CA LYS A 72 3.45 1.57 4.65
C LYS A 72 2.74 1.21 5.95
N HIS A 73 3.53 1.03 6.99
CA HIS A 73 3.11 1.18 8.38
C HIS A 73 2.46 2.56 8.52
N GLY A 74 1.25 2.60 9.09
CA GLY A 74 0.56 3.85 9.36
C GLY A 74 1.42 4.79 10.21
N LEU A 75 1.56 6.02 9.76
CA LEU A 75 1.44 7.13 10.69
C LEU A 75 -0.01 7.60 10.55
N ASP A 76 -0.83 7.14 11.50
CA ASP A 76 -2.12 7.72 11.80
C ASP A 76 -1.95 9.23 11.95
N SER A 77 -2.52 10.00 11.03
CA SER A 77 -2.73 11.44 11.17
C SER A 77 -3.79 11.88 10.16
N ASP A 78 -5.02 11.42 10.33
CA ASP A 78 -6.16 12.34 10.24
C ASP A 78 -7.45 11.73 10.78
N HIS A 79 -7.72 12.09 12.03
CA HIS A 79 -8.99 11.95 12.70
C HIS A 79 -10.00 12.92 12.07
N LYS A 80 -10.40 12.71 10.80
CA LYS A 80 -11.53 13.44 10.21
C LYS A 80 -12.82 12.83 10.71
N LYS A 81 -13.32 13.41 11.81
CA LYS A 81 -14.70 13.29 12.29
C LYS A 81 -15.66 13.41 11.11
N LYS A 82 -16.30 12.30 10.75
CA LYS A 82 -17.50 12.28 9.92
C LYS A 82 -18.55 11.39 10.58
N THR A 83 -18.87 11.68 11.84
CA THR A 83 -20.17 11.29 12.42
C THR A 83 -21.24 12.19 11.82
N SER A 84 -21.68 11.80 10.62
CA SER A 84 -22.92 12.27 10.03
C SER A 84 -24.06 11.72 10.88
N SER A 85 -24.63 12.59 11.71
CA SER A 85 -26.03 12.55 12.19
C SER A 85 -26.66 11.17 12.44
N ILE A 86 -26.40 10.57 13.60
CA ILE A 86 -27.33 9.62 14.23
C ILE A 86 -27.95 10.34 15.42
N GLY A 87 -29.26 10.59 15.32
CA GLY A 87 -30.02 11.41 16.26
C GLY A 87 -29.99 10.84 17.68
N LEU A 88 -29.41 11.60 18.61
CA LEU A 88 -29.62 11.39 20.03
C LEU A 88 -31.05 11.85 20.40
N ARG A 89 -31.90 10.88 20.76
CA ARG A 89 -33.16 11.13 21.46
C ARG A 89 -32.85 11.77 22.81
N ARG A 90 -33.45 12.94 23.07
CA ARG A 90 -33.39 13.63 24.36
C ARG A 90 -34.07 12.76 25.43
N ILE A 91 -33.33 12.35 26.45
CA ILE A 91 -33.88 11.90 27.74
C ILE A 91 -33.70 13.09 28.70
N GLY A 92 -34.79 13.50 29.36
CA GLY A 92 -34.98 14.84 29.94
C GLY A 92 -34.11 15.20 31.16
N PRO A 93 -34.16 16.48 31.61
CA PRO A 93 -33.38 16.94 32.74
C PRO A 93 -34.14 16.74 34.04
N ASN A 94 -33.57 16.01 35.00
CA ASN A 94 -33.98 16.12 36.39
C ASN A 94 -32.75 16.10 37.31
N ARG A 95 -32.27 17.29 37.67
CA ARG A 95 -31.56 17.56 38.92
C ARG A 95 -31.71 19.03 39.26
N GLN A 96 -32.60 19.30 40.20
CA GLN A 96 -32.77 20.58 40.87
C GLN A 96 -31.44 20.97 41.56
N ARG A 97 -30.96 22.20 41.31
CA ARG A 97 -30.02 22.89 42.22
C ARG A 97 -30.88 23.69 43.20
N LEU A 98 -30.73 23.43 44.49
CA LEU A 98 -31.27 24.30 45.54
C LEU A 98 -30.34 25.53 45.69
N PRO A 99 -30.88 26.76 45.78
CA PRO A 99 -30.07 27.92 46.15
C PRO A 99 -29.88 27.96 47.67
N TYR A 100 -28.68 28.32 48.10
CA TYR A 100 -28.39 28.75 49.48
C TYR A 100 -28.98 30.16 49.68
N SER A 101 -29.73 30.36 50.76
CA SER A 101 -30.11 31.68 51.28
C SER A 101 -29.27 32.00 52.51
N ASN A 102 -28.85 33.26 52.64
CA ASN A 102 -28.18 33.86 53.80
C ASN A 102 -28.99 33.72 55.09
#